data_AF-A0A8S2G711-F1
#
_entry.id   AF-A0A8S2G711-F1
#
_cell.length_a   1.000
_cell.length_b   1.000
_cell.length_c   1.000
_cell.angle_alpha   90.00
_cell.angle_beta   90.00
_cell.angle_gamma   90.00
#
_symmetry.space_group_name_H-M   'P 1'
#
loop_
_entity.id
_entity.type
_entity.pdbx_description
1 polymer ?
#
loop_
_entity_poly.entity_id
_entity_poly.type
_entity_poly.pdbx_seq_one_letter_code
_entity_poly.pdbx_strand_id
1 'polypeptide(L)'
;WGMLTLFTASELEEAVCGKGIIDVDLLKRQTEYVHPDDNHNTPYIQRFWSVLKEKFDEEQKKLFLIFVWGRSTLPNREEDFTHKFVIQRLNPDGDVDKALP
;
A
#
# COMPACT_ATOMS: atom_id res chain seq x y z
N TRP A 1 -15.19 -19.15 -30.87
CA TRP A 1 -13.79 -19.43 -31.23
C TRP A 1 -13.18 -18.13 -31.74
N GLY A 2 -12.34 -17.46 -30.93
CA GLY A 2 -11.69 -16.24 -31.40
C GLY A 2 -11.03 -15.42 -30.29
N MET A 3 -9.69 -15.44 -30.30
CA MET A 3 -8.79 -14.39 -29.79
C MET A 3 -8.67 -14.20 -28.26
N LEU A 4 -8.12 -15.18 -27.54
CA LEU A 4 -7.54 -14.94 -26.21
C LEU A 4 -6.11 -15.49 -26.08
N THR A 5 -5.33 -15.49 -27.16
CA THR A 5 -3.94 -16.00 -27.15
C THR A 5 -2.96 -14.96 -27.69
N LEU A 6 -3.00 -13.74 -27.14
CA LEU A 6 -1.98 -12.71 -27.42
C LEU A 6 -1.37 -12.08 -26.16
N PHE A 7 -1.59 -12.68 -24.99
CA PHE A 7 -0.84 -12.33 -23.79
C PHE A 7 -0.34 -13.61 -23.15
N THR A 8 0.96 -13.65 -22.87
CA THR A 8 1.52 -14.66 -21.97
C THR A 8 0.83 -14.57 -20.61
N ALA A 9 0.74 -15.68 -19.87
CA ALA A 9 0.09 -15.69 -18.55
C ALA A 9 0.64 -14.59 -17.62
N SER A 10 1.93 -14.26 -17.74
CA SER A 10 2.59 -13.17 -17.03
C SER A 10 2.11 -11.78 -17.44
N GLU A 11 1.80 -11.52 -18.72
CA GLU A 11 1.26 -10.23 -19.15
C GLU A 11 -0.21 -10.05 -18.73
N LEU A 12 -0.99 -11.13 -18.67
CA LEU A 12 -2.35 -11.10 -18.12
C LEU A 12 -2.32 -10.86 -16.60
N GLU A 13 -1.39 -11.50 -15.89
CA GLU A 13 -1.19 -11.26 -14.46
C GLU A 13 -0.71 -9.83 -14.21
N GLU A 14 0.18 -9.29 -15.05
CA GLU A 14 0.61 -7.89 -14.98
C GLU A 14 -0.52 -6.91 -15.32
N ALA A 15 -1.41 -7.27 -16.25
CA ALA A 15 -2.58 -6.45 -16.61
C ALA A 15 -3.72 -6.52 -15.59
N VAL A 16 -3.88 -7.64 -14.87
CA VAL A 16 -4.95 -7.88 -13.90
C VAL A 16 -4.53 -7.55 -12.46
N CYS A 17 -3.32 -7.96 -12.07
CA CYS A 17 -2.74 -7.74 -10.74
C CYS A 17 -1.76 -6.55 -10.69
N GLY A 18 -1.53 -5.84 -11.80
CA GLY A 18 -0.44 -4.85 -11.85
C GLY A 18 0.93 -5.51 -11.79
N LYS A 19 1.99 -4.75 -12.10
CA LYS A 19 3.37 -5.22 -11.95
C LYS A 19 3.54 -5.67 -10.50
N GLY A 20 3.85 -6.96 -10.28
CA GLY A 20 3.84 -7.60 -8.96
C GLY A 20 4.88 -7.08 -7.94
N ILE A 21 5.39 -5.87 -8.16
CA ILE A 21 6.36 -5.13 -7.37
C ILE A 21 5.59 -3.98 -6.69
N ILE A 22 5.57 -3.98 -5.36
CA ILE A 22 4.92 -2.92 -4.60
C ILE A 22 5.89 -1.73 -4.49
N ASP A 23 5.55 -0.63 -5.16
CA ASP A 23 6.28 0.64 -5.04
C ASP A 23 5.96 1.32 -3.70
N VAL A 24 6.81 1.03 -2.71
CA VAL A 24 6.71 1.59 -1.35
C VAL A 24 6.92 3.10 -1.35
N ASP A 25 7.71 3.65 -2.28
CA ASP A 25 7.95 5.10 -2.35
C ASP A 25 6.70 5.82 -2.89
N LEU A 26 5.99 5.22 -3.84
CA LEU A 26 4.68 5.69 -4.32
C LEU A 26 3.64 5.66 -3.19
N LEU A 27 3.55 4.54 -2.48
CA LEU A 27 2.64 4.40 -1.34
C LEU A 27 2.92 5.46 -0.26
N LYS A 28 4.21 5.69 0.04
CA LYS A 28 4.65 6.70 1.00
C LYS A 28 4.25 8.12 0.60
N ARG A 29 4.30 8.47 -0.69
CA ARG A 29 3.86 9.77 -1.21
C ARG A 29 2.35 9.95 -1.10
N GLN A 30 1.60 8.86 -1.29
CA GLN A 30 0.14 8.83 -1.16
C GLN A 30 -0.32 8.51 0.27
N THR A 31 0.48 8.87 1.28
CA THR A 31 0.15 8.67 2.69
C THR A 31 -0.24 9.98 3.36
N GLU A 32 -1.37 9.99 4.07
CA GLU A 32 -1.78 11.06 4.97
C GLU A 32 -1.47 10.70 6.43
N TYR A 33 -0.96 11.67 7.18
CA TYR A 33 -0.68 11.55 8.60
C TYR A 33 -1.77 12.28 9.38
N VAL A 34 -2.47 11.57 10.27
CA VAL A 34 -3.61 12.15 11.01
C VAL A 34 -3.16 13.12 12.11
N HIS A 35 -2.02 12.84 12.74
CA HIS A 35 -1.53 13.68 13.82
C HIS A 35 -0.74 14.88 13.27
N PRO A 36 -0.97 16.12 13.76
CA PRO A 36 -0.34 17.31 13.21
C PRO A 36 1.19 17.35 13.35
N ASP A 37 1.74 16.73 14.40
CA ASP A 37 3.19 16.60 14.60
C ASP A 37 3.84 15.48 13.77
N ASP A 38 3.04 14.69 13.06
CA ASP A 38 3.53 13.56 12.27
C ASP A 38 3.83 13.98 10.84
N ASN A 39 5.04 13.65 10.40
CA ASN A 39 5.46 13.86 9.03
C ASN A 39 6.50 12.80 8.64
N HIS A 40 6.98 12.86 7.39
CA HIS A 40 7.98 11.92 6.89
C HIS A 40 9.30 11.89 7.67
N ASN A 41 9.61 12.92 8.46
CA ASN A 41 10.81 13.01 9.29
C ASN A 41 10.62 12.48 10.71
N THR A 42 9.39 12.14 11.11
CA THR A 42 9.13 11.60 12.44
C THR A 42 9.83 10.24 12.59
N PRO A 43 10.61 9.99 13.66
CA PRO A 43 11.49 8.82 13.75
C PRO A 43 10.78 7.47 13.57
N TYR A 44 9.57 7.30 14.12
CA TYR A 44 8.84 6.05 13.97
C TYR A 44 8.23 5.88 12.57
N ILE A 45 7.85 6.98 11.90
CA ILE A 45 7.37 6.95 10.51
C ILE A 45 8.53 6.55 9.58
N GLN A 46 9.72 7.10 9.79
CA GLN A 46 10.90 6.69 9.03
C GLN A 46 11.22 5.21 9.21
N ARG A 47 11.16 4.71 10.46
CA ARG A 47 11.36 3.28 10.76
C ARG A 47 10.31 2.40 10.11
N PHE A 48 9.04 2.80 10.17
CA PHE A 48 7.94 2.10 9.51
C PHE A 48 8.23 1.90 8.01
N TRP A 49 8.57 2.98 7.31
CA TRP A 49 8.88 2.91 5.87
C TRP A 49 10.16 2.13 5.56
N SER A 50 11.21 2.28 6.37
CA SER A 50 12.46 1.51 6.19
C SER A 50 12.22 0.01 6.36
N VAL A 51 11.44 -0.41 7.37
CA VAL A 51 11.08 -1.82 7.56
C VAL A 51 10.26 -2.35 6.38
N LEU A 52 9.24 -1.60 5.95
CA LEU A 52 8.40 -2.01 4.80
C LEU A 52 9.19 -2.10 3.50
N LYS A 53 10.22 -1.26 3.32
CA LYS A 53 11.05 -1.25 2.11
C LYS A 53 12.17 -2.30 2.12
N GLU A 54 12.84 -2.47 3.26
CA GLU A 54 14.10 -3.24 3.36
C GLU A 54 13.93 -4.63 3.98
N LYS A 55 12.90 -4.84 4.81
CA LYS A 55 12.71 -6.10 5.54
C LYS A 55 11.61 -6.98 4.96
N PHE A 56 10.63 -6.38 4.29
CA PHE A 56 9.53 -7.12 3.70
C PHE A 56 9.91 -7.59 2.30
N ASP A 57 9.64 -8.86 2.00
CA ASP A 57 9.65 -9.35 0.63
C ASP A 57 8.38 -8.91 -0.14
N GLU A 58 8.32 -9.16 -1.45
CA GLU A 58 7.18 -8.72 -2.28
C GLU A 58 5.85 -9.39 -1.90
N GLU A 59 5.87 -10.61 -1.37
CA GLU A 59 4.65 -11.29 -0.91
C GLU A 59 4.14 -10.63 0.38
N GLN A 60 5.04 -10.36 1.33
CA GLN A 60 4.73 -9.65 2.57
C GLN A 60 4.23 -8.23 2.31
N LYS A 61 4.79 -7.51 1.32
CA LYS A 61 4.29 -6.19 0.92
C LYS A 61 2.88 -6.26 0.36
N LYS A 62 2.56 -7.29 -0.43
CA LYS A 62 1.19 -7.52 -0.93
C LYS A 62 0.23 -7.81 0.22
N LEU A 63 0.60 -8.71 1.14
CA LEU A 63 -0.19 -9.01 2.32
C LEU A 63 -0.43 -7.78 3.20
N PHE A 64 0.63 -6.97 3.39
CA PHE A 64 0.51 -5.69 4.07
C PHE A 64 -0.51 -4.78 3.37
N LEU A 65 -0.43 -4.64 2.05
CA LEU A 65 -1.35 -3.79 1.28
C LEU A 65 -2.80 -4.29 1.37
N ILE A 66 -3.02 -5.61 1.34
CA ILE A 66 -4.34 -6.21 1.55
C ILE A 66 -4.86 -5.86 2.95
N PHE A 67 -4.00 -5.95 3.96
CA PHE A 67 -4.37 -5.67 5.34
C PHE A 67 -4.76 -4.20 5.55
N VAL A 68 -3.99 -3.25 5.01
CA VAL A 68 -4.25 -1.82 5.24
C VAL A 68 -5.19 -1.16 4.24
N TRP A 69 -5.34 -1.73 3.05
CA TRP A 69 -6.04 -1.10 1.94
C TRP A 69 -7.04 -2.01 1.20
N GLY A 70 -7.17 -3.28 1.63
CA GLY A 70 -8.11 -4.24 1.05
C GLY A 70 -7.79 -4.65 -0.40
N ARG A 71 -6.63 -4.23 -0.93
CA ARG A 71 -6.19 -4.48 -2.31
C ARG A 71 -4.79 -5.07 -2.32
N SER A 72 -4.56 -6.03 -3.21
CA SER A 72 -3.25 -6.66 -3.39
C SER A 72 -2.30 -5.87 -4.29
N THR A 73 -2.77 -4.77 -4.88
CA THR A 73 -2.09 -4.06 -5.97
C THR A 73 -2.15 -2.56 -5.76
N LEU A 74 -1.05 -1.87 -6.10
CA LEU A 74 -1.04 -0.41 -6.16
C LEU A 74 -1.57 0.05 -7.52
N PRO A 75 -2.36 1.14 -7.58
CA PRO A 75 -2.62 1.83 -8.83
C PRO A 75 -1.30 2.25 -9.49
N ASN A 76 -1.23 2.13 -10.82
CA ASN A 76 -0.02 2.43 -11.58
C ASN A 76 0.34 3.93 -11.60
N ARG A 77 -0.60 4.82 -11.25
CA ARG A 77 -0.40 6.27 -11.25
C ARG A 77 -0.93 6.88 -9.96
N GLU A 78 -0.27 7.95 -9.49
CA GLU A 78 -0.72 8.75 -8.34
C GLU A 78 -2.17 9.25 -8.50
N GLU A 79 -2.58 9.56 -9.73
CA GLU A 79 -3.91 10.06 -10.08
C GLU A 79 -5.02 9.00 -9.89
N ASP A 80 -4.66 7.72 -9.90
CA ASP A 80 -5.61 6.60 -9.79
C ASP A 80 -5.89 6.21 -8.32
N PHE A 81 -5.27 6.91 -7.35
CA PHE A 81 -5.49 6.67 -5.92
C PHE A 81 -6.83 7.28 -5.49
N THR A 82 -7.88 6.47 -5.47
CA THR A 82 -9.21 6.88 -5.00
C THR A 82 -9.26 7.18 -3.50
N HIS A 83 -8.41 6.51 -2.72
CA HIS A 83 -8.28 6.71 -1.28
C HIS A 83 -6.80 6.67 -0.92
N LYS A 84 -6.33 7.63 -0.13
CA LYS A 84 -4.96 7.65 0.34
C LYS A 84 -4.76 6.69 1.50
N PHE A 85 -3.54 6.19 1.65
CA PHE A 85 -3.16 5.41 2.82
C PHE A 85 -3.05 6.34 4.02
N VAL A 86 -3.52 5.94 5.21
CA VAL A 86 -3.56 6.81 6.38
C VAL A 86 -2.76 6.19 7.51
N ILE A 87 -1.82 6.95 8.09
CA ILE A 87 -1.11 6.58 9.31
C ILE A 87 -1.64 7.43 10.46
N GLN A 88 -2.18 6.75 11.47
CA GLN A 88 -2.74 7.37 12.66
C GLN A 88 -2.13 6.78 13.93
N ARG A 89 -1.97 7.61 14.96
CA ARG A 89 -1.61 7.13 16.30
C ARG A 89 -2.82 6.40 16.88
N LEU A 90 -2.58 5.23 17.48
CA LEU A 90 -3.61 4.56 18.25
C LEU A 90 -3.94 5.43 19.46
N ASN A 91 -5.18 5.89 19.56
CA ASN A 91 -5.64 6.68 20.70
C ASN A 91 -6.07 5.71 21.80
N PRO A 92 -5.36 5.63 22.95
CA PRO A 92 -5.62 4.61 23.96
C PRO A 92 -6.99 4.76 24.67
N ASP A 93 -7.58 5.96 24.64
CA ASP A 93 -8.93 6.25 25.16
C ASP A 93 -10.02 6.21 24.06
N GLY A 94 -9.64 5.93 22.82
CA GLY A 94 -10.55 5.81 21.68
C GLY A 94 -11.11 4.40 21.55
N ASP A 95 -12.33 4.30 21.03
CA ASP A 95 -12.97 3.04 20.67
C ASP A 95 -12.08 2.27 19.66
N VAL A 96 -11.38 1.24 20.13
CA VAL A 96 -10.40 0.47 19.35
C VAL A 96 -11.05 -0.25 18.17
N ASP A 97 -12.35 -0.54 18.26
CA ASP A 97 -13.13 -1.17 17.20
C ASP A 97 -13.33 -0.24 15.99
N LYS A 98 -13.10 1.07 16.15
CA LYS A 98 -13.15 2.04 15.03
C LYS A 98 -11.81 2.25 14.33
N ALA A 99 -10.72 1.69 14.87
CA ALA A 99 -9.38 1.89 14.34
C ALA A 99 -9.01 0.93 13.21
N LEU A 100 -9.82 -0.11 13.00
CA LEU A 100 -9.67 -1.10 11.92
C LEU A 100 -10.82 -0.93 10.91
N PRO A 101 -10.54 -1.00 9.60
CA PRO A 101 -11.56 -1.02 8.56
C PRO A 101 -12.44 -2.28 8.59
#